data_AF-D5GXM9-F1
#
_entry.id   AF-D5GXM9-F1
#
_cell.length_a   1.000
_cell.length_b   1.000
_cell.length_c   1.000
_cell.angle_alpha   90.00
_cell.angle_beta   90.00
_cell.angle_gamma   90.00
#
_symmetry.space_group_name_H-M   'P 1'
#
loop_
_entity.id
_entity.type
_entity.pdbx_description
1 polymer ?
#
loop_
_entity_poly.entity_id
_entity_poly.type
_entity_poly.pdbx_seq_one_letter_code
_entity_poly.pdbx_strand_id
1 'polypeptide(L)'
;MNEDLKKKNKRNNIIILTIAVLIIVGVIAGFGIHNHRVATQAAAEKYAKTHFNPNVTIDGVKVGKLTVTKAMAKVNQKAKNQVELKNNELVYSYNTTVQSLDESETKAFFKKQQTKTPSTQTYKFTTSNLATAKKKLTDLSKAEITYKINGKNYQLKAKDLLNNVTYRDNRYQFGDTSKLTTKLNQIDKEVSTLHKSYKFTVPKGNKVKGKTITVKNKTWGWGVYVKKTQRLLLEAFAKGQKNFDGADALYGLGYSTYPHGYGYSNKEIGDTYAVVSLKKQEVWLIKKGKLAVHLRDVVTGTMEGSKGDQTPRGVWYIHYKESPSTLRGTNDDGSSYASPVKYWMPFTLSGCGFHDASWRTDWSKTAYLKGGSHGCVNVKPSEIRSVWNNIKKGEPVIIYE
;
A
#
# COMPACT_ATOMS: atom_id res chain seq x y z
N MET A 1 -55.06 14.38 -107.03
CA MET A 1 -55.20 13.88 -105.64
C MET A 1 -54.06 12.90 -105.28
N ASN A 2 -52.77 13.26 -105.49
CA ASN A 2 -51.66 12.28 -105.31
C ASN A 2 -50.34 12.87 -104.75
N GLU A 3 -50.12 14.20 -104.80
CA GLU A 3 -48.92 14.82 -104.20
C GLU A 3 -49.04 15.09 -102.70
N ASP A 4 -50.22 15.50 -102.21
CA ASP A 4 -50.41 15.89 -100.81
C ASP A 4 -50.34 14.69 -99.85
N LEU A 5 -50.82 13.52 -100.31
CA LEU A 5 -50.67 12.24 -99.61
C LEU A 5 -49.21 11.79 -99.53
N LYS A 6 -48.41 11.98 -100.60
CA LYS A 6 -46.96 11.71 -100.58
C LYS A 6 -46.21 12.65 -99.63
N LYS A 7 -46.57 13.94 -99.56
CA LYS A 7 -45.99 14.93 -98.64
C LYS A 7 -46.32 14.60 -97.17
N LYS A 8 -47.57 14.22 -96.87
CA LYS A 8 -48.00 13.78 -95.53
C LYS A 8 -47.31 12.47 -95.10
N ASN A 9 -47.20 11.47 -95.98
CA ASN A 9 -46.47 10.23 -95.68
C ASN A 9 -44.98 10.49 -95.46
N LYS A 10 -44.36 11.38 -96.24
CA LYS A 10 -42.96 11.77 -96.04
C LYS A 10 -42.76 12.48 -94.70
N ARG A 11 -43.67 13.38 -94.28
CA ARG A 11 -43.64 14.02 -92.95
C ARG A 11 -43.86 13.03 -91.82
N ASN A 12 -44.83 12.11 -91.94
CA ASN A 12 -45.07 11.09 -90.92
C ASN A 12 -43.90 10.11 -90.81
N ASN A 13 -43.28 9.69 -91.92
CA ASN A 13 -42.07 8.87 -91.89
C ASN A 13 -40.89 9.60 -91.26
N ILE A 14 -40.71 10.90 -91.53
CA ILE A 14 -39.67 11.71 -90.87
C ILE A 14 -39.94 11.81 -89.37
N ILE A 15 -41.18 12.05 -88.94
CA ILE A 15 -41.55 12.12 -87.51
C ILE A 15 -41.29 10.76 -86.83
N ILE A 16 -41.68 9.65 -87.46
CA ILE A 16 -41.42 8.29 -86.95
C ILE A 16 -39.91 8.02 -86.87
N LEU A 17 -39.13 8.40 -87.88
CA LEU A 17 -37.67 8.30 -87.87
C LEU A 17 -37.03 9.13 -86.75
N THR A 18 -37.47 10.37 -86.55
CA THR A 18 -36.97 11.25 -85.49
C THR A 18 -37.29 10.68 -84.10
N ILE A 19 -38.50 10.14 -83.90
CA ILE A 19 -38.89 9.47 -82.65
C ILE A 19 -38.04 8.21 -82.44
N ALA A 20 -37.83 7.40 -83.47
CA ALA A 20 -36.98 6.20 -83.39
C ALA A 20 -35.54 6.55 -83.03
N VAL A 21 -34.97 7.60 -83.64
CA VAL A 21 -33.62 8.10 -83.32
C VAL A 21 -33.55 8.61 -81.88
N LEU A 22 -34.55 9.36 -81.40
CA LEU A 22 -34.59 9.84 -80.01
C LEU A 22 -34.70 8.69 -79.00
N ILE A 23 -35.47 7.64 -79.30
CA ILE A 23 -35.54 6.43 -78.46
C ILE A 23 -34.18 5.73 -78.44
N ILE A 24 -33.53 5.56 -79.60
CA ILE A 24 -32.20 4.94 -79.70
C ILE A 24 -31.17 5.76 -78.89
N VAL A 25 -31.16 7.08 -79.03
CA VAL A 25 -30.27 7.98 -78.27
C VAL A 25 -30.56 7.90 -76.77
N GLY A 26 -31.84 7.86 -76.36
CA GLY A 26 -32.24 7.70 -74.97
C GLY A 26 -31.81 6.36 -74.36
N VAL A 27 -31.94 5.27 -75.12
CA VAL A 27 -31.46 3.94 -74.72
C VAL A 27 -29.94 3.92 -74.62
N ILE A 28 -29.21 4.49 -75.58
CA ILE A 28 -27.73 4.57 -75.56
C ILE A 28 -27.26 5.44 -74.38
N ALA A 29 -27.88 6.60 -74.15
CA ALA A 29 -27.56 7.48 -73.02
C ALA A 29 -27.88 6.81 -71.68
N GLY A 30 -29.03 6.12 -71.57
CA GLY A 30 -29.41 5.33 -70.41
C GLY A 30 -28.44 4.19 -70.14
N PHE A 31 -27.99 3.48 -71.18
CA PHE A 31 -26.97 2.43 -71.08
C PHE A 31 -25.62 3.00 -70.63
N GLY A 32 -25.23 4.16 -71.16
CA GLY A 32 -24.02 4.88 -70.75
C GLY A 32 -24.05 5.31 -69.27
N ILE A 33 -25.17 5.90 -68.82
CA ILE A 33 -25.38 6.30 -67.41
C ILE A 33 -25.38 5.08 -66.50
N HIS A 34 -26.07 4.00 -66.89
CA HIS A 34 -26.10 2.75 -66.13
C HIS A 34 -24.69 2.15 -66.02
N ASN A 35 -23.96 2.05 -67.12
CA ASN A 35 -22.62 1.48 -67.15
C ASN A 35 -21.63 2.33 -66.30
N HIS A 36 -21.75 3.66 -66.35
CA HIS A 36 -20.97 4.56 -65.48
C HIS A 36 -21.34 4.40 -64.00
N ARG A 37 -22.62 4.25 -63.67
CA ARG A 37 -23.09 4.00 -62.29
C ARG A 37 -22.60 2.64 -61.76
N VAL A 38 -22.62 1.60 -62.59
CA VAL A 38 -22.09 0.28 -62.24
C VAL A 38 -20.58 0.34 -62.04
N ALA A 39 -19.84 1.01 -62.93
CA ALA A 39 -18.39 1.18 -62.81
C ALA A 39 -17.99 1.97 -61.55
N THR A 40 -18.69 3.07 -61.26
CA THR A 40 -18.46 3.88 -60.05
C THR A 40 -18.81 3.13 -58.78
N GLN A 41 -19.90 2.34 -58.79
CA GLN A 41 -20.26 1.49 -57.66
C GLN A 41 -19.23 0.37 -57.45
N ALA A 42 -18.78 -0.31 -58.51
CA ALA A 42 -17.74 -1.34 -58.42
C ALA A 42 -16.41 -0.77 -57.89
N ALA A 43 -16.04 0.45 -58.32
CA ALA A 43 -14.87 1.16 -57.79
C ALA A 43 -15.04 1.51 -56.30
N ALA A 44 -16.22 1.98 -55.89
CA ALA A 44 -16.55 2.28 -54.50
C ALA A 44 -16.51 1.01 -53.62
N GLU A 45 -17.05 -0.11 -54.10
CA GLU A 45 -17.01 -1.41 -53.42
C GLU A 45 -15.57 -1.93 -53.29
N LYS A 46 -14.75 -1.83 -54.35
CA LYS A 46 -13.33 -2.18 -54.29
C LYS A 46 -12.58 -1.32 -53.29
N TYR A 47 -12.88 -0.02 -53.23
CA TYR A 47 -12.25 0.91 -52.28
C TYR A 47 -12.62 0.58 -50.83
N ALA A 48 -13.89 0.30 -50.54
CA ALA A 48 -14.40 -0.03 -49.20
C ALA A 48 -13.82 -1.34 -48.64
N LYS A 49 -13.36 -2.25 -49.50
CA LYS A 49 -12.68 -3.50 -49.09
C LYS A 49 -11.29 -3.26 -48.48
N THR A 50 -10.63 -2.15 -48.78
CA THR A 50 -9.24 -1.91 -48.35
C THR A 50 -9.04 -0.64 -47.54
N HIS A 51 -10.02 0.28 -47.46
CA HIS A 51 -9.89 1.57 -46.79
C HIS A 51 -10.96 1.80 -45.72
N PHE A 52 -10.54 2.33 -44.57
CA PHE A 52 -11.47 2.78 -43.53
C PHE A 52 -12.46 3.81 -44.08
N ASN A 53 -13.71 3.78 -43.61
CA ASN A 53 -14.69 4.82 -43.91
C ASN A 53 -14.17 6.22 -43.54
N PRO A 54 -14.57 7.29 -44.26
CA PRO A 54 -14.00 8.63 -44.09
C PRO A 54 -14.02 9.19 -42.65
N ASN A 55 -15.04 8.83 -41.86
CA ASN A 55 -15.29 9.40 -40.53
C ASN A 55 -14.90 8.44 -39.39
N VAL A 56 -13.73 7.80 -39.50
CA VAL A 56 -13.20 6.87 -38.48
C VAL A 56 -12.04 7.50 -37.71
N THR A 57 -12.10 7.41 -36.38
CA THR A 57 -10.96 7.73 -35.49
C THR A 57 -10.60 6.55 -34.59
N ILE A 58 -9.30 6.35 -34.34
CA ILE A 58 -8.78 5.41 -33.34
C ILE A 58 -7.96 6.22 -32.34
N ASP A 59 -8.31 6.16 -31.05
CA ASP A 59 -7.66 6.95 -29.98
C ASP A 59 -7.55 8.46 -30.31
N GLY A 60 -8.58 9.00 -30.96
CA GLY A 60 -8.65 10.40 -31.41
C GLY A 60 -7.90 10.71 -32.71
N VAL A 61 -7.10 9.77 -33.25
CA VAL A 61 -6.39 9.94 -34.53
C VAL A 61 -7.34 9.64 -35.69
N LYS A 62 -7.46 10.59 -36.63
CA LYS A 62 -8.25 10.40 -37.87
C LYS A 62 -7.56 9.38 -38.79
N VAL A 63 -8.22 8.26 -39.04
CA VAL A 63 -7.72 7.15 -39.89
C VAL A 63 -8.59 6.87 -41.11
N GLY A 64 -9.69 7.61 -41.29
CA GLY A 64 -10.53 7.44 -42.47
C GLY A 64 -9.76 7.60 -43.78
N LYS A 65 -10.22 6.87 -44.81
CA LYS A 65 -9.59 6.77 -46.14
C LYS A 65 -8.20 6.09 -46.15
N LEU A 66 -7.71 5.59 -45.03
CA LEU A 66 -6.43 4.86 -44.96
C LEU A 66 -6.66 3.35 -45.05
N THR A 67 -5.65 2.63 -45.55
CA THR A 67 -5.58 1.17 -45.41
C THR A 67 -5.26 0.77 -43.98
N VAL A 68 -5.49 -0.50 -43.63
CA VAL A 68 -5.14 -1.07 -42.30
C VAL A 68 -3.71 -0.70 -41.90
N THR A 69 -2.71 -0.98 -42.75
CA THR A 69 -1.29 -0.70 -42.45
C THR A 69 -1.01 0.78 -42.25
N LYS A 70 -1.57 1.65 -43.11
CA LYS A 70 -1.38 3.11 -43.00
C LYS A 70 -2.07 3.68 -41.77
N ALA A 71 -3.25 3.18 -41.42
CA ALA A 71 -3.97 3.55 -40.21
C ALA A 71 -3.18 3.16 -38.96
N MET A 72 -2.72 1.90 -38.89
CA MET A 72 -1.89 1.38 -37.80
C MET A 72 -0.63 2.23 -37.58
N ALA A 73 0.16 2.47 -38.64
CA ALA A 73 1.37 3.28 -38.55
C ALA A 73 1.08 4.72 -38.07
N LYS A 74 0.02 5.34 -38.59
CA LYS A 74 -0.39 6.70 -38.20
C LYS A 74 -0.85 6.79 -36.75
N VAL A 75 -1.60 5.80 -36.27
CA VAL A 75 -2.04 5.72 -34.87
C VAL A 75 -0.83 5.53 -33.96
N ASN A 76 0.06 4.59 -34.28
CA ASN A 76 1.28 4.32 -33.50
C ASN A 76 2.22 5.53 -33.41
N GLN A 77 2.18 6.46 -34.37
CA GLN A 77 2.96 7.69 -34.34
C GLN A 77 2.28 8.85 -33.59
N LYS A 78 0.95 8.92 -33.58
CA LYS A 78 0.22 10.15 -33.19
C LYS A 78 -0.77 10.00 -32.04
N ALA A 79 -1.15 8.78 -31.66
CA ALA A 79 -2.20 8.54 -30.68
C ALA A 79 -1.70 8.76 -29.25
N LYS A 80 -2.54 9.39 -28.41
CA LYS A 80 -2.29 9.42 -26.96
C LYS A 80 -2.58 8.05 -26.36
N ASN A 81 -1.61 7.15 -26.48
CA ASN A 81 -1.70 5.73 -26.15
C ASN A 81 -1.53 5.43 -24.65
N GLN A 82 -1.26 6.43 -23.82
CA GLN A 82 -1.20 6.30 -22.37
C GLN A 82 -2.28 7.15 -21.68
N VAL A 83 -2.81 6.61 -20.59
CA VAL A 83 -3.67 7.34 -19.64
C VAL A 83 -3.09 7.24 -18.24
N GLU A 84 -3.11 8.36 -17.53
CA GLU A 84 -2.65 8.52 -16.15
C GLU A 84 -3.77 9.11 -15.30
N LEU A 85 -3.95 8.60 -14.09
CA LEU A 85 -4.78 9.23 -13.07
C LEU A 85 -3.94 10.28 -12.36
N LYS A 86 -4.23 11.55 -12.63
CA LYS A 86 -3.53 12.70 -12.09
C LYS A 86 -4.52 13.73 -11.58
N ASN A 87 -4.39 14.13 -10.32
CA ASN A 87 -5.26 15.07 -9.63
C ASN A 87 -6.75 14.70 -9.76
N ASN A 88 -7.06 13.40 -9.63
CA ASN A 88 -8.41 12.82 -9.79
C ASN A 88 -9.00 12.88 -11.20
N GLU A 89 -8.20 13.27 -12.19
CA GLU A 89 -8.59 13.30 -13.60
C GLU A 89 -7.78 12.29 -14.41
N LEU A 90 -8.35 11.85 -15.54
CA LEU A 90 -7.64 11.01 -16.49
C LEU A 90 -6.94 11.90 -17.52
N VAL A 91 -5.61 11.93 -17.47
CA VAL A 91 -4.76 12.69 -18.38
C VAL A 91 -4.18 11.76 -19.44
N TYR A 92 -4.31 12.13 -20.71
CA TYR A 92 -3.88 11.32 -21.85
C TYR A 92 -2.61 11.88 -22.48
N SER A 93 -1.61 11.03 -22.73
CA SER A 93 -0.31 11.38 -23.30
C SER A 93 0.16 10.35 -24.32
N TYR A 94 1.13 10.74 -25.14
CA TYR A 94 1.86 9.83 -26.04
C TYR A 94 3.06 9.24 -25.28
N ASN A 95 3.28 7.94 -25.41
CA ASN A 95 4.40 7.24 -24.78
C ASN A 95 4.92 6.10 -25.67
N THR A 96 6.20 6.16 -26.04
CA THR A 96 6.86 5.16 -26.91
C THR A 96 7.06 3.80 -26.25
N THR A 97 6.95 3.71 -24.91
CA THR A 97 7.13 2.46 -24.14
C THR A 97 5.85 1.64 -24.01
N VAL A 98 4.69 2.19 -24.38
CA VAL A 98 3.43 1.46 -24.39
C VAL A 98 3.35 0.62 -25.65
N GLN A 99 2.88 -0.63 -25.51
CA GLN A 99 2.68 -1.54 -26.64
C GLN A 99 1.88 -0.86 -27.76
N SER A 100 2.43 -0.91 -28.97
CA SER A 100 1.81 -0.35 -30.17
C SER A 100 0.55 -1.11 -30.56
N LEU A 101 -0.36 -0.40 -31.24
CA LEU A 101 -1.49 -1.01 -31.93
C LEU A 101 -0.95 -2.00 -32.97
N ASP A 102 -1.41 -3.24 -32.88
CA ASP A 102 -1.04 -4.31 -33.80
C ASP A 102 -2.00 -4.43 -35.00
N GLU A 103 -1.61 -5.25 -35.97
CA GLU A 103 -2.40 -5.44 -37.18
C GLU A 103 -3.71 -6.19 -36.91
N SER A 104 -3.74 -7.08 -35.92
CA SER A 104 -4.92 -7.89 -35.58
C SER A 104 -6.05 -7.00 -35.04
N GLU A 105 -5.73 -6.15 -34.06
CA GLU A 105 -6.66 -5.19 -33.49
C GLU A 105 -7.06 -4.13 -34.53
N THR A 106 -6.13 -3.67 -35.37
CA THR A 106 -6.47 -2.74 -36.47
C THR A 106 -7.45 -3.36 -37.46
N LYS A 107 -7.24 -4.64 -37.86
CA LYS A 107 -8.18 -5.40 -38.70
C LYS A 107 -9.53 -5.58 -38.03
N ALA A 108 -9.57 -5.79 -36.72
CA ALA A 108 -10.81 -5.89 -35.98
C ALA A 108 -11.62 -4.58 -36.03
N PHE A 109 -10.97 -3.42 -35.86
CA PHE A 109 -11.63 -2.12 -36.05
C PHE A 109 -12.09 -1.89 -37.48
N PHE A 110 -11.26 -2.27 -38.46
CA PHE A 110 -11.60 -2.17 -39.87
C PHE A 110 -12.85 -2.99 -40.22
N LYS A 111 -12.95 -4.22 -39.72
CA LYS A 111 -14.11 -5.10 -39.91
C LYS A 111 -15.38 -4.53 -39.25
N LYS A 112 -15.26 -3.93 -38.06
CA LYS A 112 -16.40 -3.34 -37.32
C LYS A 112 -17.08 -2.18 -38.03
N GLN A 113 -16.37 -1.46 -38.90
CA GLN A 113 -16.92 -0.31 -39.64
C GLN A 113 -17.24 -0.63 -41.10
N GLN A 114 -16.88 -1.82 -41.59
CA GLN A 114 -16.94 -2.16 -43.01
C GLN A 114 -18.38 -2.10 -43.55
N THR A 115 -18.53 -1.47 -44.71
CA THR A 115 -19.78 -1.34 -45.46
C THR A 115 -19.53 -1.71 -46.92
N LYS A 116 -20.60 -2.05 -47.66
CA LYS A 116 -20.48 -2.45 -49.08
C LYS A 116 -19.84 -1.33 -49.92
N THR A 117 -20.27 -0.09 -49.72
CA THR A 117 -19.70 1.14 -50.29
C THR A 117 -19.28 2.09 -49.17
N PRO A 118 -18.45 3.12 -49.44
CA PRO A 118 -18.04 4.08 -48.41
C PRO A 118 -19.24 4.75 -47.74
N SER A 119 -19.24 4.77 -46.41
CA SER A 119 -20.28 5.34 -45.56
C SER A 119 -19.79 6.61 -44.84
N THR A 120 -20.67 7.59 -44.68
CA THR A 120 -20.41 8.81 -43.89
C THR A 120 -20.66 8.63 -42.39
N GLN A 121 -21.08 7.44 -41.96
CA GLN A 121 -21.27 7.12 -40.55
C GLN A 121 -19.97 7.32 -39.77
N THR A 122 -20.09 7.90 -38.58
CA THR A 122 -18.95 8.18 -37.70
C THR A 122 -18.65 6.97 -36.81
N TYR A 123 -17.38 6.57 -36.76
CA TYR A 123 -16.90 5.51 -35.88
C TYR A 123 -15.75 6.02 -35.00
N LYS A 124 -15.84 5.78 -33.69
CA LYS A 124 -14.80 6.12 -32.72
C LYS A 124 -14.36 4.86 -31.99
N PHE A 125 -13.15 4.41 -32.26
CA PHE A 125 -12.54 3.25 -31.63
C PHE A 125 -11.53 3.68 -30.57
N THR A 126 -11.36 2.81 -29.58
CA THR A 126 -10.33 2.92 -28.55
C THR A 126 -9.56 1.61 -28.50
N THR A 127 -8.23 1.68 -28.44
CA THR A 127 -7.38 0.49 -28.29
C THR A 127 -7.69 -0.24 -27.00
N SER A 128 -7.60 -1.57 -27.01
CA SER A 128 -7.89 -2.46 -25.88
C SER A 128 -7.04 -2.13 -24.65
N ASN A 129 -5.76 -1.83 -24.85
CA ASN A 129 -4.86 -1.38 -23.79
C ASN A 129 -5.32 -0.06 -23.17
N LEU A 130 -5.65 0.96 -23.99
CA LEU A 130 -6.12 2.25 -23.49
C LEU A 130 -7.50 2.14 -22.81
N ALA A 131 -8.40 1.34 -23.36
CA ALA A 131 -9.72 1.07 -22.79
C ALA A 131 -9.61 0.37 -21.42
N THR A 132 -8.73 -0.64 -21.32
CA THR A 132 -8.46 -1.37 -20.07
C THR A 132 -7.84 -0.44 -19.03
N ALA A 133 -6.82 0.34 -19.41
CA ALA A 133 -6.18 1.28 -18.51
C ALA A 133 -7.17 2.34 -18.00
N LYS A 134 -7.98 2.92 -18.90
CA LYS A 134 -9.06 3.87 -18.54
C LYS A 134 -10.01 3.26 -17.52
N LYS A 135 -10.48 2.03 -17.75
CA LYS A 135 -11.39 1.33 -16.82
C LYS A 135 -10.71 1.11 -15.46
N LYS A 136 -9.50 0.56 -15.45
CA LYS A 136 -8.76 0.24 -14.21
C LYS A 136 -8.46 1.48 -13.38
N LEU A 137 -8.08 2.60 -14.01
CA LEU A 137 -7.85 3.86 -13.30
C LEU A 137 -9.15 4.50 -12.80
N THR A 138 -10.25 4.37 -13.56
CA THR A 138 -11.58 4.82 -13.12
C THR A 138 -12.09 4.00 -11.92
N ASP A 139 -11.85 2.69 -11.92
CA ASP A 139 -12.20 1.83 -10.79
C ASP A 139 -11.32 2.16 -9.57
N LEU A 140 -10.02 2.40 -9.78
CA LEU A 140 -9.10 2.80 -8.72
C LEU A 140 -9.50 4.14 -8.09
N SER A 141 -9.90 5.15 -8.86
CA SER A 141 -10.30 6.45 -8.30
C SER A 141 -11.52 6.38 -7.37
N LYS A 142 -12.34 5.34 -7.52
CA LYS A 142 -13.49 5.04 -6.65
C LYS A 142 -13.15 4.07 -5.51
N ALA A 143 -11.94 3.54 -5.46
CA ALA A 143 -11.55 2.54 -4.48
C ALA A 143 -11.40 3.17 -3.08
N GLU A 144 -11.85 2.42 -2.08
CA GLU A 144 -11.78 2.77 -0.67
C GLU A 144 -11.46 1.50 0.12
N ILE A 145 -10.52 1.63 1.06
CA ILE A 145 -10.10 0.58 1.98
C ILE A 145 -10.35 1.06 3.41
N THR A 146 -11.06 0.25 4.19
CA THR A 146 -11.10 0.41 5.64
C THR A 146 -9.84 -0.21 6.24
N TYR A 147 -8.92 0.64 6.67
CA TYR A 147 -7.71 0.24 7.38
C TYR A 147 -8.01 0.09 8.88
N LYS A 148 -7.81 -1.11 9.41
CA LYS A 148 -8.10 -1.46 10.81
C LYS A 148 -6.80 -1.62 11.57
N ILE A 149 -6.65 -0.90 12.68
CA ILE A 149 -5.49 -1.02 13.56
C ILE A 149 -5.86 -0.67 14.99
N ASN A 150 -5.49 -1.52 15.94
CA ASN A 150 -5.75 -1.35 17.38
C ASN A 150 -7.21 -0.94 17.71
N GLY A 151 -8.18 -1.63 17.11
CA GLY A 151 -9.62 -1.35 17.30
C GLY A 151 -10.13 -0.07 16.64
N LYS A 152 -9.27 0.69 15.94
CA LYS A 152 -9.65 1.89 15.16
C LYS A 152 -9.80 1.56 13.68
N ASN A 153 -10.69 2.30 13.03
CA ASN A 153 -10.96 2.19 11.60
C ASN A 153 -10.64 3.52 10.91
N TYR A 154 -9.85 3.47 9.85
CA TYR A 154 -9.50 4.61 9.01
C TYR A 154 -9.95 4.34 7.58
N GLN A 155 -10.79 5.23 7.05
CA GLN A 155 -11.20 5.14 5.65
C GLN A 155 -10.15 5.77 4.74
N LEU A 156 -9.54 4.95 3.89
CA LEU A 156 -8.49 5.34 2.96
C LEU A 156 -9.05 5.31 1.54
N LYS A 157 -9.34 6.50 0.99
CA LYS A 157 -9.85 6.67 -0.37
C LYS A 157 -8.70 6.90 -1.33
N ALA A 158 -8.63 6.10 -2.40
CA ALA A 158 -7.55 6.18 -3.37
C ALA A 158 -7.43 7.58 -4.00
N LYS A 159 -8.56 8.22 -4.35
CA LYS A 159 -8.61 9.59 -4.90
C LYS A 159 -7.97 10.67 -4.00
N ASP A 160 -7.90 10.44 -2.71
CA ASP A 160 -7.36 11.43 -1.76
C ASP A 160 -5.85 11.18 -1.50
N LEU A 161 -5.39 9.95 -1.77
CA LEU A 161 -4.11 9.43 -1.30
C LEU A 161 -3.12 9.07 -2.41
N LEU A 162 -3.62 8.77 -3.61
CA LEU A 162 -2.82 8.30 -4.75
C LEU A 162 -2.89 9.31 -5.89
N ASN A 163 -1.73 9.58 -6.49
CA ASN A 163 -1.61 10.48 -7.63
C ASN A 163 -0.57 9.95 -8.63
N ASN A 164 -0.64 10.43 -9.88
CA ASN A 164 0.24 10.00 -10.96
C ASN A 164 0.27 8.45 -11.12
N VAL A 165 -0.91 7.83 -11.24
CA VAL A 165 -1.03 6.36 -11.37
C VAL A 165 -1.31 5.99 -12.82
N THR A 166 -0.56 5.04 -13.36
CA THR A 166 -0.83 4.47 -14.70
C THR A 166 -1.18 2.99 -14.59
N TYR A 167 -1.81 2.42 -15.61
CA TYR A 167 -2.05 0.98 -15.72
C TYR A 167 -1.45 0.47 -17.03
N ARG A 168 -0.39 -0.34 -16.93
CA ARG A 168 0.33 -0.93 -18.06
C ARG A 168 0.93 -2.27 -17.67
N ASP A 169 1.17 -3.14 -18.64
CA ASP A 169 1.69 -4.49 -18.41
C ASP A 169 0.83 -5.29 -17.42
N ASN A 170 -0.50 -5.12 -17.52
CA ASN A 170 -1.50 -5.72 -16.64
C ASN A 170 -1.38 -5.37 -15.14
N ARG A 171 -0.67 -4.29 -14.79
CA ARG A 171 -0.50 -3.85 -13.40
C ARG A 171 -0.59 -2.33 -13.24
N TYR A 172 -0.96 -1.89 -12.04
CA TYR A 172 -0.85 -0.48 -11.66
C TYR A 172 0.61 -0.11 -11.46
N GLN A 173 0.99 1.08 -11.93
CA GLN A 173 2.26 1.73 -11.64
C GLN A 173 1.94 2.95 -10.79
N PHE A 174 2.24 2.88 -9.49
CA PHE A 174 2.00 3.98 -8.57
C PHE A 174 3.15 4.97 -8.63
N GLY A 175 2.86 6.21 -9.03
CA GLY A 175 3.82 7.32 -9.00
C GLY A 175 3.88 7.98 -7.63
N ASP A 176 3.10 9.04 -7.43
CA ASP A 176 3.13 9.81 -6.19
C ASP A 176 2.20 9.20 -5.13
N THR A 177 2.83 8.78 -4.04
CA THR A 177 2.19 8.15 -2.88
C THR A 177 2.48 8.91 -1.58
N SER A 178 2.99 10.15 -1.67
CA SER A 178 3.38 10.99 -0.54
C SER A 178 2.22 11.27 0.42
N LYS A 179 1.01 11.51 -0.11
CA LYS A 179 -0.20 11.71 0.70
C LYS A 179 -0.56 10.46 1.51
N LEU A 180 -0.43 9.27 0.92
CA LEU A 180 -0.59 8.01 1.64
C LEU A 180 0.45 7.88 2.77
N THR A 181 1.73 8.15 2.49
CA THR A 181 2.79 8.14 3.52
C THR A 181 2.48 9.10 4.66
N THR A 182 2.10 10.34 4.36
CA THR A 182 1.74 11.35 5.37
C THR A 182 0.56 10.88 6.20
N LYS A 183 -0.49 10.31 5.59
CA LYS A 183 -1.63 9.77 6.31
C LYS A 183 -1.24 8.61 7.22
N LEU A 184 -0.37 7.71 6.76
CA LEU A 184 0.14 6.61 7.58
C LEU A 184 1.00 7.08 8.75
N ASN A 185 1.86 8.10 8.56
CA ASN A 185 2.61 8.73 9.65
C ASN A 185 1.69 9.37 10.71
N GLN A 186 0.59 10.00 10.27
CA GLN A 186 -0.41 10.56 11.19
C GLN A 186 -1.09 9.45 12.00
N ILE A 187 -1.46 8.35 11.35
CA ILE A 187 -2.05 7.19 12.02
C ILE A 187 -1.06 6.59 13.01
N ASP A 188 0.20 6.36 12.61
CA ASP A 188 1.26 5.88 13.50
C ASP A 188 1.40 6.75 14.75
N LYS A 189 1.51 8.08 14.58
CA LYS A 189 1.60 9.02 15.70
C LYS A 189 0.42 8.92 16.68
N GLU A 190 -0.76 8.62 16.16
CA GLU A 190 -2.00 8.48 16.91
C GLU A 190 -2.08 7.14 17.66
N VAL A 191 -1.71 6.03 17.01
CA VAL A 191 -1.96 4.67 17.53
C VAL A 191 -0.75 4.01 18.17
N SER A 192 0.46 4.42 17.80
CA SER A 192 1.70 3.88 18.34
C SER A 192 1.75 4.04 19.86
N THR A 193 2.16 2.97 20.53
CA THR A 193 2.30 2.93 21.99
C THR A 193 3.74 3.12 22.45
N LEU A 194 4.70 3.10 21.53
CA LEU A 194 6.09 3.46 21.81
C LEU A 194 6.16 4.89 22.35
N HIS A 195 6.90 5.05 23.46
CA HIS A 195 7.14 6.35 24.11
C HIS A 195 5.89 7.09 24.62
N LYS A 196 4.72 6.44 24.63
CA LYS A 196 3.51 7.01 25.24
C LYS A 196 3.51 6.80 26.75
N SER A 197 2.94 7.78 27.45
CA SER A 197 2.70 7.70 28.88
C SER A 197 1.25 7.35 29.17
N TYR A 198 1.00 6.55 30.20
CA TYR A 198 -0.35 6.17 30.62
C TYR A 198 -0.38 5.86 32.12
N LYS A 199 -1.60 5.81 32.67
CA LYS A 199 -1.84 5.41 34.05
C LYS A 199 -1.83 3.89 34.15
N PHE A 200 -1.03 3.36 35.09
CA PHE A 200 -0.89 1.93 35.35
C PHE A 200 -1.03 1.66 36.85
N THR A 201 -1.69 0.56 37.22
CA THR A 201 -1.85 0.16 38.62
C THR A 201 -0.77 -0.86 38.98
N VAL A 202 0.14 -0.48 39.88
CA VAL A 202 1.20 -1.38 40.36
C VAL A 202 0.74 -2.19 41.58
N PRO A 203 1.33 -3.39 41.81
CA PRO A 203 1.09 -4.18 43.01
C PRO A 203 1.46 -3.46 44.32
N LYS A 204 0.92 -3.93 45.44
CA LYS A 204 1.30 -3.50 46.80
C LYS A 204 1.20 -4.68 47.76
N GLY A 205 2.32 -5.02 48.42
CA GLY A 205 2.39 -6.22 49.26
C GLY A 205 1.98 -7.45 48.44
N ASN A 206 1.07 -8.26 48.98
CA ASN A 206 0.60 -9.48 48.31
C ASN A 206 -0.59 -9.22 47.33
N LYS A 207 -0.97 -7.97 47.08
CA LYS A 207 -2.09 -7.62 46.20
C LYS A 207 -1.58 -7.16 44.83
N VAL A 208 -2.15 -7.71 43.76
CA VAL A 208 -1.82 -7.37 42.35
C VAL A 208 -2.23 -5.93 42.00
N LYS A 209 -3.31 -5.43 42.61
CA LYS A 209 -3.79 -4.05 42.43
C LYS A 209 -3.49 -3.22 43.67
N GLY A 210 -2.60 -2.26 43.53
CA GLY A 210 -2.20 -1.31 44.57
C GLY A 210 -2.39 0.12 44.11
N LYS A 211 -1.27 0.85 43.95
CA LYS A 211 -1.28 2.28 43.63
C LYS A 211 -1.30 2.51 42.13
N THR A 212 -2.05 3.52 41.67
CA THR A 212 -1.97 4.00 40.30
C THR A 212 -0.82 5.00 40.15
N ILE A 213 0.02 4.79 39.14
CA ILE A 213 1.16 5.64 38.79
C ILE A 213 1.08 6.03 37.31
N THR A 214 1.88 7.01 36.89
CA THR A 214 2.12 7.27 35.46
C THR A 214 3.40 6.56 35.06
N VAL A 215 3.35 5.74 34.00
CA VAL A 215 4.52 5.10 33.39
C VAL A 215 4.65 5.55 31.95
N LYS A 216 5.87 5.49 31.41
CA LYS A 216 6.17 5.79 30.00
C LYS A 216 6.78 4.57 29.34
N ASN A 217 6.21 4.15 28.21
CA ASN A 217 6.77 3.09 27.39
C ASN A 217 8.17 3.49 26.88
N LYS A 218 9.11 2.54 26.94
CA LYS A 218 10.46 2.69 26.39
C LYS A 218 10.60 1.77 25.20
N THR A 219 11.15 0.58 25.40
CA THR A 219 11.22 -0.46 24.37
C THR A 219 10.00 -1.38 24.36
N TRP A 220 9.13 -1.34 25.39
CA TRP A 220 7.82 -1.95 25.34
C TRP A 220 6.86 -1.12 24.49
N GLY A 221 6.19 -1.77 23.54
CA GLY A 221 5.19 -1.17 22.67
C GLY A 221 5.46 -1.48 21.20
N TRP A 222 4.65 -0.85 20.35
CA TRP A 222 4.71 -1.03 18.92
C TRP A 222 4.36 0.27 18.19
N GLY A 223 4.79 0.37 16.94
CA GLY A 223 4.39 1.39 15.98
C GLY A 223 4.06 0.78 14.62
N VAL A 224 3.43 1.56 13.75
CA VAL A 224 3.11 1.18 12.37
C VAL A 224 4.37 1.30 11.51
N TYR A 225 4.76 0.19 10.89
CA TYR A 225 5.84 0.21 9.90
C TYR A 225 5.32 0.80 8.60
N VAL A 226 5.40 2.14 8.48
CA VAL A 226 4.80 2.93 7.40
C VAL A 226 5.21 2.44 6.00
N LYS A 227 6.50 2.17 5.75
CA LYS A 227 6.96 1.68 4.44
C LYS A 227 6.34 0.33 4.06
N LYS A 228 6.28 -0.63 5.01
CA LYS A 228 5.66 -1.94 4.78
C LYS A 228 4.15 -1.80 4.59
N THR A 229 3.50 -1.00 5.44
CA THR A 229 2.05 -0.73 5.39
C THR A 229 1.64 -0.09 4.07
N GLN A 230 2.41 0.90 3.60
CA GLN A 230 2.17 1.57 2.32
C GLN A 230 2.20 0.56 1.17
N ARG A 231 3.24 -0.27 1.08
CA ARG A 231 3.34 -1.31 0.04
C ARG A 231 2.14 -2.24 0.05
N LEU A 232 1.76 -2.76 1.22
CA LEU A 232 0.63 -3.67 1.35
C LEU A 232 -0.71 -3.00 1.00
N LEU A 233 -0.90 -1.73 1.36
CA LEU A 233 -2.09 -0.96 0.98
C LEU A 233 -2.17 -0.70 -0.53
N LEU A 234 -1.05 -0.41 -1.20
CA LEU A 234 -1.02 -0.27 -2.66
C LEU A 234 -1.39 -1.57 -3.36
N GLU A 235 -0.90 -2.71 -2.86
CA GLU A 235 -1.31 -4.04 -3.33
C GLU A 235 -2.80 -4.31 -3.07
N ALA A 236 -3.31 -3.91 -1.90
CA ALA A 236 -4.71 -4.04 -1.54
C ALA A 236 -5.62 -3.21 -2.47
N PHE A 237 -5.22 -1.96 -2.79
CA PHE A 237 -5.92 -1.12 -3.77
C PHE A 237 -5.91 -1.75 -5.15
N ALA A 238 -4.76 -2.27 -5.60
CA ALA A 238 -4.63 -2.93 -6.89
C ALA A 238 -5.53 -4.18 -7.02
N LYS A 239 -5.72 -4.90 -5.91
CA LYS A 239 -6.60 -6.09 -5.82
C LYS A 239 -8.08 -5.75 -5.58
N GLY A 240 -8.42 -4.48 -5.37
CA GLY A 240 -9.79 -4.05 -5.08
C GLY A 240 -10.30 -4.51 -3.69
N GLN A 241 -9.40 -4.75 -2.75
CA GLN A 241 -9.77 -5.10 -1.38
C GLN A 241 -10.55 -3.98 -0.70
N LYS A 242 -11.39 -4.33 0.27
CA LYS A 242 -12.24 -3.38 1.02
C LYS A 242 -11.79 -3.20 2.47
N ASN A 243 -11.12 -4.20 3.03
CA ASN A 243 -10.65 -4.20 4.40
C ASN A 243 -9.16 -4.57 4.41
N PHE A 244 -8.39 -3.93 5.28
CA PHE A 244 -6.98 -4.24 5.49
C PHE A 244 -6.67 -4.17 6.99
N ASP A 245 -6.10 -5.24 7.55
CA ASP A 245 -5.63 -5.28 8.94
C ASP A 245 -4.16 -4.85 9.00
N GLY A 246 -3.86 -3.89 9.87
CA GLY A 246 -2.51 -3.36 10.07
C GLY A 246 -1.59 -4.21 10.94
N ALA A 247 -2.10 -5.27 11.57
CA ALA A 247 -1.32 -6.11 12.48
C ALA A 247 -0.03 -6.69 11.85
N ASP A 248 -0.05 -6.98 10.56
CA ASP A 248 1.09 -7.56 9.83
C ASP A 248 2.22 -6.57 9.54
N ALA A 249 2.00 -5.28 9.77
CA ALA A 249 2.93 -4.22 9.41
C ALA A 249 3.29 -3.33 10.61
N LEU A 250 3.59 -3.96 11.74
CA LEU A 250 4.04 -3.29 12.96
C LEU A 250 5.53 -3.52 13.23
N TYR A 251 6.11 -2.64 14.03
CA TYR A 251 7.49 -2.75 14.53
C TYR A 251 7.54 -2.44 16.02
N GLY A 252 8.59 -2.90 16.72
CA GLY A 252 8.96 -2.47 18.06
C GLY A 252 10.42 -2.02 18.15
N LEU A 253 10.88 -1.70 19.36
CA LEU A 253 12.23 -1.20 19.63
C LEU A 253 12.98 -2.13 20.59
N GLY A 254 14.32 -2.00 20.65
CA GLY A 254 15.16 -2.74 21.58
C GLY A 254 15.87 -3.94 20.93
N TYR A 255 16.13 -4.99 21.72
CA TYR A 255 16.86 -6.18 21.29
C TYR A 255 16.18 -6.96 20.15
N SER A 256 14.84 -7.04 20.19
CA SER A 256 14.03 -7.46 19.05
C SER A 256 13.26 -6.28 18.48
N THR A 257 13.09 -6.25 17.17
CA THR A 257 12.25 -5.25 16.48
C THR A 257 10.78 -5.69 16.37
N TYR A 258 10.36 -6.69 17.16
CA TYR A 258 8.98 -7.19 17.18
C TYR A 258 8.04 -6.24 17.93
N PRO A 259 6.77 -6.12 17.49
CA PRO A 259 5.77 -5.27 18.13
C PRO A 259 5.30 -5.89 19.46
N HIS A 260 5.71 -5.32 20.59
CA HIS A 260 5.35 -5.84 21.90
C HIS A 260 4.03 -5.26 22.41
N GLY A 261 3.19 -6.12 22.99
CA GLY A 261 1.92 -5.71 23.61
C GLY A 261 0.75 -5.47 22.67
N TYR A 262 0.94 -5.50 21.34
CA TYR A 262 -0.17 -5.29 20.39
C TYR A 262 -1.31 -6.29 20.63
N GLY A 263 -2.53 -5.77 20.79
CA GLY A 263 -3.73 -6.57 21.07
C GLY A 263 -3.85 -7.09 22.51
N TYR A 264 -2.90 -6.78 23.41
CA TYR A 264 -2.98 -7.21 24.80
C TYR A 264 -3.96 -6.35 25.60
N SER A 265 -4.58 -6.97 26.60
CA SER A 265 -5.41 -6.28 27.59
C SER A 265 -4.57 -5.40 28.52
N ASN A 266 -5.22 -4.71 29.47
CA ASN A 266 -4.54 -3.93 30.51
C ASN A 266 -3.54 -2.90 29.96
N LYS A 267 -4.01 -2.05 29.03
CA LYS A 267 -3.17 -1.04 28.35
C LYS A 267 -1.96 -1.68 27.64
N GLU A 268 -2.20 -2.81 26.96
CA GLU A 268 -1.21 -3.53 26.18
C GLU A 268 -0.05 -4.11 27.00
N ILE A 269 -0.19 -4.24 28.32
CA ILE A 269 0.77 -4.96 29.19
C ILE A 269 0.39 -6.43 29.32
N GLY A 270 -0.91 -6.74 29.20
CA GLY A 270 -1.43 -8.06 29.51
C GLY A 270 -1.48 -8.36 31.01
N ASP A 271 -1.45 -9.64 31.34
CA ASP A 271 -1.65 -10.17 32.70
C ASP A 271 -0.39 -10.83 33.30
N THR A 272 0.73 -10.79 32.56
CA THR A 272 2.00 -11.40 32.93
C THR A 272 3.09 -10.36 32.75
N TYR A 273 3.68 -9.89 33.85
CA TYR A 273 4.59 -8.75 33.85
C TYR A 273 5.42 -8.67 35.15
N ALA A 274 6.59 -8.04 35.06
CA ALA A 274 7.42 -7.68 36.21
C ALA A 274 7.21 -6.21 36.60
N VAL A 275 7.24 -5.91 37.89
CA VAL A 275 7.22 -4.54 38.41
C VAL A 275 8.38 -4.35 39.38
N VAL A 276 9.13 -3.27 39.23
CA VAL A 276 10.25 -2.88 40.09
C VAL A 276 9.95 -1.50 40.68
N SER A 277 9.95 -1.39 42.01
CA SER A 277 9.89 -0.10 42.70
C SER A 277 11.29 0.29 43.19
N LEU A 278 11.79 1.42 42.70
CA LEU A 278 13.10 1.96 43.10
C LEU A 278 13.07 2.48 44.55
N LYS A 279 12.03 3.17 44.97
CA LYS A 279 11.93 3.70 46.34
C LYS A 279 11.73 2.60 47.38
N LYS A 280 10.95 1.57 47.03
CA LYS A 280 10.71 0.46 47.94
C LYS A 280 11.76 -0.63 47.86
N GLN A 281 12.58 -0.69 46.80
CA GLN A 281 13.49 -1.82 46.58
C GLN A 281 12.74 -3.16 46.63
N GLU A 282 11.66 -3.26 45.85
CA GLU A 282 10.79 -4.44 45.76
C GLU A 282 10.53 -4.83 44.31
N VAL A 283 10.38 -6.13 44.07
CA VAL A 283 10.04 -6.70 42.76
C VAL A 283 8.81 -7.57 42.88
N TRP A 284 7.86 -7.39 41.97
CA TRP A 284 6.69 -8.27 41.82
C TRP A 284 6.72 -8.92 40.45
N LEU A 285 6.53 -10.24 40.40
CA LEU A 285 6.22 -10.94 39.15
C LEU A 285 4.76 -11.36 39.19
N ILE A 286 3.98 -10.82 38.26
CA ILE A 286 2.59 -11.20 38.02
C ILE A 286 2.59 -12.21 36.87
N LYS A 287 1.88 -13.32 37.03
CA LYS A 287 1.76 -14.38 36.04
C LYS A 287 0.31 -14.78 35.93
N LYS A 288 -0.28 -14.65 34.73
CA LYS A 288 -1.69 -14.93 34.48
C LYS A 288 -2.62 -14.22 35.47
N GLY A 289 -2.33 -12.95 35.73
CA GLY A 289 -3.10 -12.07 36.63
C GLY A 289 -2.92 -12.33 38.13
N LYS A 290 -2.04 -13.26 38.53
CA LYS A 290 -1.79 -13.60 39.95
C LYS A 290 -0.35 -13.26 40.34
N LEU A 291 -0.15 -12.88 41.60
CA LEU A 291 1.19 -12.67 42.15
C LEU A 291 1.92 -14.01 42.26
N ALA A 292 3.01 -14.17 41.50
CA ALA A 292 3.83 -15.38 41.49
C ALA A 292 5.09 -15.23 42.37
N VAL A 293 5.71 -14.04 42.37
CA VAL A 293 6.91 -13.74 43.17
C VAL A 293 6.79 -12.32 43.72
N HIS A 294 7.12 -12.13 45.00
CA HIS A 294 7.32 -10.81 45.62
C HIS A 294 8.64 -10.81 46.38
N LEU A 295 9.63 -10.09 45.86
CA LEU A 295 10.90 -9.85 46.53
C LEU A 295 10.80 -8.55 47.32
N ARG A 296 11.28 -8.57 48.56
CA ARG A 296 11.14 -7.44 49.49
C ARG A 296 12.44 -6.66 49.68
N ASP A 297 13.54 -7.08 49.08
CA ASP A 297 14.87 -6.58 49.38
C ASP A 297 15.83 -6.84 48.22
N VAL A 298 15.51 -6.20 47.08
CA VAL A 298 16.47 -6.09 45.96
C VAL A 298 17.38 -4.88 46.15
N VAL A 299 18.45 -4.78 45.37
CA VAL A 299 19.21 -3.52 45.27
C VAL A 299 19.34 -3.10 43.81
N THR A 300 18.70 -1.99 43.46
CA THR A 300 18.75 -1.39 42.14
C THR A 300 20.02 -0.55 41.94
N GLY A 301 20.11 0.08 40.79
CA GLY A 301 21.17 1.00 40.43
C GLY A 301 21.40 2.15 41.41
N THR A 302 22.64 2.62 41.51
CA THR A 302 23.04 3.72 42.39
C THR A 302 22.28 5.01 42.04
N MET A 303 21.61 5.62 43.01
CA MET A 303 20.74 6.80 42.78
C MET A 303 21.47 8.13 42.96
N GLU A 304 22.26 8.27 44.02
CA GLU A 304 22.99 9.49 44.35
C GLU A 304 24.40 9.45 43.74
N GLY A 305 24.89 10.58 43.27
CA GLY A 305 26.26 10.70 42.74
C GLY A 305 26.46 10.20 41.31
N SER A 306 25.79 9.13 40.87
CA SER A 306 25.92 8.59 39.50
C SER A 306 24.59 8.60 38.74
N LYS A 307 24.52 9.36 37.64
CA LYS A 307 23.35 9.35 36.72
C LYS A 307 23.38 8.16 35.76
N GLY A 308 24.57 7.64 35.45
CA GLY A 308 24.77 6.51 34.53
C GLY A 308 24.31 5.19 35.15
N ASP A 309 24.43 5.06 36.46
CA ASP A 309 24.13 3.85 37.21
C ASP A 309 22.67 3.72 37.66
N GLN A 310 21.83 4.72 37.41
CA GLN A 310 20.43 4.65 37.83
C GLN A 310 19.68 3.59 37.01
N THR A 311 18.97 2.69 37.69
CA THR A 311 18.05 1.78 37.00
C THR A 311 16.98 2.60 36.27
N PRO A 312 16.85 2.44 34.94
CA PRO A 312 16.13 3.41 34.15
C PRO A 312 14.61 3.22 34.24
N ARG A 313 13.90 4.28 34.62
CA ARG A 313 12.44 4.31 34.73
C ARG A 313 11.75 4.13 33.38
N GLY A 314 10.62 3.46 33.38
CA GLY A 314 9.78 3.23 32.20
C GLY A 314 9.34 1.78 32.06
N VAL A 315 8.74 1.48 30.91
CA VAL A 315 8.30 0.13 30.57
C VAL A 315 9.20 -0.46 29.50
N TRP A 316 9.83 -1.58 29.84
CA TRP A 316 10.80 -2.33 29.05
C TRP A 316 10.30 -3.75 28.84
N TYR A 317 11.12 -4.64 28.28
CA TYR A 317 10.84 -6.08 28.23
C TYR A 317 12.10 -6.90 28.37
N ILE A 318 11.94 -8.16 28.81
CA ILE A 318 13.06 -9.10 28.90
C ILE A 318 13.55 -9.48 27.50
N HIS A 319 14.79 -9.12 27.18
CA HIS A 319 15.40 -9.36 25.87
C HIS A 319 15.67 -10.85 25.61
N TYR A 320 16.30 -11.50 26.59
CA TYR A 320 16.66 -12.91 26.58
C TYR A 320 16.91 -13.38 28.01
N LYS A 321 17.30 -14.65 28.16
CA LYS A 321 17.66 -15.27 29.43
C LYS A 321 18.92 -16.09 29.22
N GLU A 322 19.91 -15.95 30.09
CA GLU A 322 21.19 -16.65 30.00
C GLU A 322 21.63 -17.19 31.37
N SER A 323 22.17 -18.42 31.41
CA SER A 323 22.60 -19.08 32.64
C SER A 323 23.63 -20.19 32.34
N PRO A 324 24.82 -20.17 32.95
CA PRO A 324 25.44 -19.03 33.63
C PRO A 324 25.77 -17.89 32.65
N SER A 325 26.13 -16.70 33.16
CA SER A 325 26.62 -15.58 32.35
C SER A 325 27.71 -14.79 33.08
N THR A 326 28.52 -14.04 32.35
CA THR A 326 29.51 -13.11 32.92
C THR A 326 29.23 -11.71 32.38
N LEU A 327 28.74 -10.84 33.26
CA LEU A 327 28.41 -9.46 32.91
C LEU A 327 29.69 -8.64 32.82
N ARG A 328 29.84 -7.85 31.75
CA ARG A 328 31.01 -7.00 31.53
C ARG A 328 30.59 -5.57 31.26
N GLY A 329 31.36 -4.62 31.74
CA GLY A 329 31.13 -3.20 31.52
C GLY A 329 32.28 -2.37 32.07
N THR A 330 32.01 -1.09 32.30
CA THR A 330 32.99 -0.13 32.82
C THR A 330 32.44 0.49 34.10
N ASN A 331 33.30 0.64 35.12
CA ASN A 331 33.00 1.37 36.36
C ASN A 331 33.04 2.89 36.10
N ASP A 332 32.56 3.69 37.07
CA ASP A 332 32.57 5.16 36.99
C ASP A 332 33.98 5.77 36.79
N ASP A 333 35.02 5.08 37.24
CA ASP A 333 36.43 5.49 37.08
C ASP A 333 37.05 5.10 35.71
N GLY A 334 36.26 4.48 34.81
CA GLY A 334 36.72 4.03 33.50
C GLY A 334 37.36 2.63 33.49
N SER A 335 37.52 1.97 34.63
CA SER A 335 38.06 0.62 34.70
C SER A 335 37.03 -0.43 34.25
N SER A 336 37.49 -1.52 33.61
CA SER A 336 36.59 -2.61 33.19
C SER A 336 36.21 -3.50 34.37
N TYR A 337 34.95 -3.95 34.41
CA TYR A 337 34.49 -4.97 35.35
C TYR A 337 34.06 -6.25 34.64
N ALA A 338 34.13 -7.37 35.37
CA ALA A 338 33.55 -8.65 34.99
C ALA A 338 32.89 -9.27 36.23
N SER A 339 31.60 -9.59 36.15
CA SER A 339 30.84 -10.16 37.26
C SER A 339 30.18 -11.47 36.84
N PRO A 340 30.66 -12.64 37.32
CA PRO A 340 30.02 -13.91 37.05
C PRO A 340 28.68 -13.98 37.80
N VAL A 341 27.61 -14.31 37.08
CA VAL A 341 26.25 -14.46 37.61
C VAL A 341 25.67 -15.79 37.17
N LYS A 342 24.83 -16.39 38.02
CA LYS A 342 24.19 -17.65 37.69
C LYS A 342 23.01 -17.45 36.72
N TYR A 343 22.28 -16.35 36.84
CA TYR A 343 21.13 -16.06 36.00
C TYR A 343 21.14 -14.62 35.53
N TRP A 344 20.97 -14.42 34.23
CA TRP A 344 20.95 -13.10 33.60
C TRP A 344 19.68 -12.89 32.77
N MET A 345 18.97 -11.80 33.02
CA MET A 345 17.70 -11.44 32.37
C MET A 345 17.67 -9.94 32.04
N PRO A 346 18.33 -9.51 30.93
CA PRO A 346 18.39 -8.11 30.53
C PRO A 346 17.05 -7.56 30.06
N PHE A 347 16.78 -6.28 30.36
CA PHE A 347 15.61 -5.55 29.86
C PHE A 347 15.94 -4.22 29.15
N THR A 348 17.18 -3.74 29.18
CA THR A 348 17.61 -2.58 28.37
C THR A 348 18.79 -2.93 27.45
N LEU A 349 18.98 -2.12 26.41
CA LEU A 349 20.15 -2.22 25.53
C LEU A 349 21.43 -1.68 26.19
N SER A 350 21.29 -0.85 27.23
CA SER A 350 22.41 -0.38 28.05
C SER A 350 22.94 -1.43 29.04
N GLY A 351 22.36 -2.63 29.06
CA GLY A 351 22.84 -3.71 29.91
C GLY A 351 22.24 -3.73 31.33
N CYS A 352 21.06 -3.12 31.55
CA CYS A 352 20.34 -3.30 32.81
C CYS A 352 19.46 -4.56 32.74
N GLY A 353 19.44 -5.34 33.83
CA GLY A 353 18.67 -6.57 33.93
C GLY A 353 18.53 -7.08 35.35
N PHE A 354 17.86 -8.22 35.52
CA PHE A 354 17.85 -8.96 36.77
C PHE A 354 19.00 -9.97 36.79
N HIS A 355 19.72 -10.06 37.91
CA HIS A 355 20.68 -11.13 38.16
C HIS A 355 20.92 -11.34 39.67
N ASP A 356 21.53 -12.48 40.01
CA ASP A 356 22.06 -12.70 41.34
C ASP A 356 23.31 -11.87 41.64
N ALA A 357 23.42 -11.40 42.89
CA ALA A 357 24.60 -10.68 43.37
C ALA A 357 25.18 -11.36 44.61
N SER A 358 25.98 -12.40 44.42
CA SER A 358 26.60 -13.17 45.51
C SER A 358 27.62 -12.38 46.33
N TRP A 359 28.19 -11.32 45.75
CA TRP A 359 29.15 -10.43 46.40
C TRP A 359 28.50 -9.41 47.35
N ARG A 360 27.18 -9.19 47.25
CA ARG A 360 26.51 -8.12 47.99
C ARG A 360 26.17 -8.54 49.42
N THR A 361 26.62 -7.72 50.37
CA THR A 361 26.35 -7.88 51.80
C THR A 361 25.26 -6.94 52.32
N ASP A 362 25.18 -5.70 51.79
CA ASP A 362 24.12 -4.74 52.15
C ASP A 362 22.91 -4.86 51.22
N TRP A 363 21.79 -5.26 51.82
CA TRP A 363 20.46 -5.40 51.22
C TRP A 363 19.43 -4.45 51.84
N SER A 364 19.89 -3.42 52.57
CA SER A 364 19.02 -2.42 53.17
C SER A 364 18.20 -1.68 52.10
N LYS A 365 17.01 -1.21 52.48
CA LYS A 365 16.11 -0.44 51.59
C LYS A 365 16.75 0.84 51.05
N THR A 366 17.84 1.30 51.67
CA THR A 366 18.59 2.51 51.32
C THR A 366 19.93 2.21 50.63
N ALA A 367 20.33 0.94 50.48
CA ALA A 367 21.60 0.56 49.88
C ALA A 367 21.78 1.17 48.47
N TYR A 368 20.71 1.22 47.69
CA TYR A 368 20.71 1.77 46.32
C TYR A 368 21.02 3.28 46.27
N LEU A 369 20.92 4.02 47.39
CA LEU A 369 21.18 5.45 47.38
C LEU A 369 22.64 5.75 47.04
N LYS A 370 23.58 5.06 47.70
CA LYS A 370 25.03 5.32 47.54
C LYS A 370 25.86 4.08 47.17
N GLY A 371 25.28 2.88 47.28
CA GLY A 371 25.96 1.60 47.05
C GLY A 371 25.11 0.65 46.23
N GLY A 372 24.46 1.18 45.19
CA GLY A 372 23.64 0.40 44.27
C GLY A 372 24.46 -0.43 43.28
N SER A 373 23.82 -0.87 42.21
CA SER A 373 24.49 -1.49 41.05
C SER A 373 24.81 -0.44 39.96
N HIS A 374 25.42 -0.86 38.85
CA HIS A 374 25.50 -0.08 37.61
C HIS A 374 24.19 -0.15 36.79
N GLY A 375 23.03 0.00 37.45
CA GLY A 375 21.70 0.01 36.82
C GLY A 375 20.92 -1.30 36.84
N CYS A 376 21.55 -2.43 37.15
CA CYS A 376 20.86 -3.72 37.30
C CYS A 376 20.01 -3.82 38.57
N VAL A 377 19.07 -4.76 38.59
CA VAL A 377 18.33 -5.15 39.78
C VAL A 377 19.02 -6.37 40.39
N ASN A 378 19.83 -6.14 41.42
CA ASN A 378 20.50 -7.20 42.16
C ASN A 378 19.49 -7.96 43.00
N VAL A 379 19.52 -9.28 42.92
CA VAL A 379 18.66 -10.20 43.68
C VAL A 379 19.54 -11.14 44.49
N LYS A 380 19.07 -11.56 45.67
CA LYS A 380 19.81 -12.52 46.49
C LYS A 380 19.98 -13.86 45.74
N PRO A 381 21.14 -14.52 45.85
CA PRO A 381 21.37 -15.82 45.19
C PRO A 381 20.35 -16.90 45.57
N SER A 382 19.77 -16.84 46.77
CA SER A 382 18.72 -17.77 47.23
C SER A 382 17.37 -17.55 46.55
N GLU A 383 17.09 -16.35 46.03
CA GLU A 383 15.79 -15.95 45.50
C GLU A 383 15.74 -15.85 43.97
N ILE A 384 16.89 -15.60 43.32
CA ILE A 384 16.98 -15.37 41.87
C ILE A 384 16.37 -16.51 41.03
N ARG A 385 16.45 -17.76 41.52
CA ARG A 385 15.90 -18.92 40.80
C ARG A 385 14.37 -18.79 40.67
N SER A 386 13.70 -18.22 41.67
CA SER A 386 12.25 -17.99 41.64
C SER A 386 11.89 -16.95 40.57
N VAL A 387 12.68 -15.87 40.46
CA VAL A 387 12.54 -14.87 39.39
C VAL A 387 12.76 -15.53 38.03
N TRP A 388 13.86 -16.26 37.86
CA TRP A 388 14.19 -16.97 36.62
C TRP A 388 13.08 -17.91 36.19
N ASN A 389 12.48 -18.68 37.09
CA ASN A 389 11.42 -19.63 36.74
C ASN A 389 10.09 -18.94 36.36
N ASN A 390 9.88 -17.70 36.81
CA ASN A 390 8.61 -16.99 36.64
C ASN A 390 8.65 -15.85 35.62
N ILE A 391 9.81 -15.55 35.04
CA ILE A 391 9.96 -14.56 33.98
C ILE A 391 10.41 -15.20 32.65
N LYS A 392 9.93 -14.68 31.53
CA LYS A 392 10.27 -15.15 30.17
C LYS A 392 10.72 -13.99 29.27
N LYS A 393 11.47 -14.35 28.22
CA LYS A 393 11.76 -13.45 27.10
C LYS A 393 10.46 -12.85 26.55
N GLY A 394 10.49 -11.55 26.30
CA GLY A 394 9.36 -10.78 25.77
C GLY A 394 8.34 -10.34 26.82
N GLU A 395 8.50 -10.68 28.10
CA GLU A 395 7.58 -10.19 29.14
C GLU A 395 7.94 -8.75 29.56
N PRO A 396 6.94 -7.90 29.82
CA PRO A 396 7.16 -6.49 30.15
C PRO A 396 7.73 -6.30 31.55
N VAL A 397 8.57 -5.29 31.70
CA VAL A 397 9.19 -4.88 32.97
C VAL A 397 8.87 -3.41 33.22
N ILE A 398 8.05 -3.14 34.23
CA ILE A 398 7.64 -1.81 34.64
C ILE A 398 8.57 -1.34 35.77
N ILE A 399 9.32 -0.28 35.54
CA ILE A 399 10.23 0.31 36.52
C ILE A 399 9.73 1.71 36.89
N TYR A 400 9.46 1.91 38.17
CA TYR A 400 8.89 3.14 38.69
C TYR A 400 9.50 3.52 40.04
N GLU A 401 9.16 4.72 40.51
CA GLU A 401 9.59 5.22 41.82
C GLU A 401 9.00 4.46 43.01
#